data_AF-A0A524ACY7-F1
#
_entry.id   AF-A0A524ACY7-F1
#
_cell.length_a   1.000
_cell.length_b   1.000
_cell.length_c   1.000
_cell.angle_alpha   90.00
_cell.angle_beta   90.00
_cell.angle_gamma   90.00
#
_symmetry.space_group_name_H-M   'P 1'
#
loop_
_entity.id
_entity.type
_entity.pdbx_description
1 polymer ?
#
loop_
_entity_poly.entity_id
_entity_poly.type
_entity_poly.pdbx_seq_one_letter_code
_entity_poly.pdbx_strand_id
1 'polypeptide(L)'
;MSNQVTLEQLEQQVMQLSPQEQLKLVMHISEHLSAMPLGVPMMKDEESLRRQREKEADELLALCDAAAEMWEGTFDAAEEIRLMRWDRDEQIWPSKS
;
A
#
# COMPACT_ATOMS: atom_id res chain seq x y z
N MET A 1 30.31 15.18 28.42
CA MET A 1 29.41 16.34 28.44
C MET A 1 28.82 16.47 27.03
N SER A 2 27.71 15.79 26.75
CA SER A 2 27.02 15.95 25.46
C SER A 2 26.33 17.31 25.47
N ASN A 3 26.96 18.32 24.84
CA ASN A 3 26.33 19.60 24.59
C ASN A 3 25.18 19.35 23.60
N GLN A 4 24.00 19.03 24.13
CA GLN A 4 22.78 18.91 23.34
C GLN A 4 22.42 20.32 22.87
N VAL A 5 22.82 20.63 21.64
CA VAL A 5 22.35 21.82 20.94
C VAL A 5 20.93 21.51 20.46
N THR A 6 19.96 22.35 20.83
CA THR A 6 18.59 22.18 20.34
C THR A 6 18.48 22.62 18.88
N LEU A 7 17.46 22.14 18.17
CA LEU A 7 17.29 22.46 16.75
C LEU A 7 17.08 23.97 16.53
N GLU A 8 16.37 24.62 17.45
CA GLU A 8 16.14 26.08 17.42
C GLU A 8 17.45 26.87 17.62
N GLN A 9 18.35 26.38 18.47
CA GLN A 9 19.66 26.99 18.67
C GLN A 9 20.54 26.81 17.43
N LEU A 10 20.45 25.67 16.75
CA LEU A 10 21.16 25.43 15.51
C LEU A 10 20.65 26.35 14.39
N GLU A 11 19.33 26.52 14.25
CA GLU A 11 18.75 27.46 13.27
C GLU A 11 19.25 28.89 13.50
N GLN A 12 19.26 29.36 14.75
CA GLN A 12 19.78 30.68 15.08
C GLN A 12 21.26 30.84 14.70
N GLN A 13 22.07 29.79 14.83
CA GLN A 13 23.48 29.81 14.43
C GLN A 13 23.64 29.79 12.90
N VAL A 14 22.81 29.02 12.19
CA VAL A 14 22.83 28.97 10.72
C VAL A 14 22.40 30.30 10.11
N MET A 15 21.48 31.01 10.73
CA MET A 15 21.07 32.35 10.28
C MET A 15 22.18 33.41 10.38
N GLN A 16 23.21 33.19 11.20
CA GLN A 16 24.38 34.09 11.27
C GLN A 16 25.40 33.85 10.14
N LEU A 17 25.26 32.75 9.40
CA LEU A 17 26.14 32.43 8.28
C LEU A 17 25.73 33.20 7.02
N SER A 18 26.70 33.42 6.13
CA SER A 18 26.39 33.96 4.80
C SER A 18 25.52 32.97 3.99
N PRO A 19 24.70 33.44 3.02
CA PRO A 19 23.88 32.55 2.21
C PRO A 19 24.68 31.43 1.51
N GLN A 20 25.94 31.70 1.14
CA GLN A 20 26.81 30.70 0.52
C GLN A 20 27.23 29.59 1.50
N GLU A 21 27.49 29.94 2.75
CA GLU A 21 27.85 28.97 3.80
C GLU A 21 26.65 28.15 4.23
N GLN A 22 25.45 28.75 4.26
CA GLN A 22 24.20 28.02 4.48
C GLN A 22 24.00 26.94 3.41
N LEU A 23 24.22 27.26 2.13
CA LEU A 23 24.11 26.29 1.03
C LEU A 23 25.14 25.16 1.13
N LYS A 24 26.39 25.46 1.53
CA LYS A 24 27.40 24.42 1.78
C LYS A 24 26.99 23.49 2.91
N LEU A 25 26.41 24.03 3.98
CA LEU A 25 25.94 23.22 5.10
C LEU A 25 24.81 22.29 4.67
N VAL A 26 23.86 22.77 3.86
CA VAL A 26 22.79 21.94 3.29
C VAL A 26 23.37 20.80 2.45
N MET A 27 24.35 21.08 1.59
CA MET A 27 25.04 20.06 0.79
C MET A 27 25.67 18.99 1.68
N HIS A 28 26.45 19.38 2.69
CA HIS A 28 27.08 18.43 3.61
C HIS A 28 26.07 17.58 4.39
N ILE A 29 24.97 18.18 4.85
CA ILE A 29 23.90 17.43 5.53
C ILE A 29 23.27 16.43 4.56
N SER A 30 22.99 16.85 3.32
CA SER A 30 22.39 15.96 2.31
C SER A 30 23.29 14.77 1.97
N GLU A 31 24.60 14.98 1.82
CA GLU A 31 25.57 13.92 1.58
C GLU A 31 25.66 12.98 2.78
N HIS A 32 25.73 13.53 3.99
CA HIS A 32 25.78 12.73 5.21
C HIS A 32 24.53 11.87 5.38
N LEU A 33 23.34 12.43 5.15
CA LEU A 33 22.08 11.67 5.21
C LEU A 33 21.95 10.63 4.10
N SER A 34 22.54 10.90 2.93
CA SER A 34 22.55 9.95 1.79
C SER A 34 23.55 8.81 2.00
N ALA A 35 24.68 9.08 2.65
CA ALA A 35 25.70 8.09 3.01
C ALA A 35 25.35 7.32 4.29
N MET A 36 24.49 7.89 5.14
CA MET A 36 23.92 7.19 6.28
C MET A 36 23.06 6.05 5.72
N PRO A 37 23.29 4.80 6.14
CA PRO A 37 22.33 3.75 5.85
C PRO A 37 21.08 4.09 6.66
N LEU A 38 20.18 4.88 6.05
CA LEU A 38 18.77 4.90 6.41
C LEU A 38 18.41 3.43 6.55
N GLY A 39 17.82 3.06 7.69
CA GLY A 39 17.46 1.68 8.02
C GLY A 39 16.43 1.09 7.07
N VAL A 40 16.74 1.00 5.79
CA VAL A 40 16.39 -0.15 4.97
C VAL A 40 16.93 -1.31 5.79
N PRO A 41 16.08 -2.23 6.26
CA PRO A 41 16.57 -3.43 6.91
C PRO A 41 17.64 -3.99 5.99
N MET A 42 18.86 -4.19 6.52
CA MET A 42 19.93 -4.92 5.83
C MET A 42 19.26 -5.98 4.99
N MET A 43 19.45 -5.94 3.67
CA MET A 43 18.93 -6.89 2.70
C MET A 43 18.65 -8.22 3.40
N LYS A 44 17.42 -8.42 3.90
CA LYS A 44 16.95 -9.77 4.16
C LYS A 44 16.95 -10.31 2.76
N ASP A 45 17.94 -11.15 2.49
CA ASP A 45 18.20 -11.87 1.25
C ASP A 45 17.02 -11.68 0.30
N GLU A 46 17.15 -10.83 -0.73
CA GLU A 46 15.99 -10.42 -1.55
C GLU A 46 15.20 -11.64 -2.04
N GLU A 47 15.88 -12.77 -2.21
CA GLU A 47 15.32 -14.07 -2.50
C GLU A 47 14.37 -14.57 -1.40
N SER A 48 14.74 -14.46 -0.12
CA SER A 48 13.86 -14.76 1.03
C SER A 48 12.60 -13.89 1.05
N LEU A 49 12.70 -12.60 0.72
CA LEU A 49 11.56 -11.69 0.68
C LEU A 49 10.65 -12.00 -0.52
N ARG A 50 11.22 -12.34 -1.67
CA ARG A 50 10.45 -12.78 -2.85
C ARG A 50 9.71 -14.08 -2.58
N ARG A 51 10.38 -15.08 -2.00
CA ARG A 51 9.76 -16.36 -1.61
C ARG A 51 8.64 -16.16 -0.60
N GLN A 52 8.79 -15.23 0.34
CA GLN A 52 7.71 -14.91 1.28
C GLN A 52 6.49 -14.34 0.55
N ARG A 53 6.69 -13.41 -0.39
CA ARG A 53 5.58 -12.83 -1.18
C ARG A 53 4.91 -13.84 -2.10
N GLU A 54 5.68 -14.73 -2.73
CA GLU A 54 5.12 -15.83 -3.53
C GLU A 54 4.24 -16.72 -2.66
N LYS A 55 4.71 -17.11 -1.47
CA LYS A 55 3.92 -17.91 -0.54
C LYS A 55 2.61 -17.21 -0.12
N GLU A 56 2.69 -15.92 0.20
CA GLU A 56 1.49 -15.12 0.54
C GLU A 56 0.51 -15.03 -0.64
N ALA A 57 1.02 -14.92 -1.88
CA ALA A 57 0.20 -14.91 -3.08
C ALA A 57 -0.47 -16.27 -3.34
N ASP A 58 0.26 -17.37 -3.17
CA ASP A 58 -0.27 -18.72 -3.32
C ASP A 58 -1.38 -19.01 -2.28
N GLU A 59 -1.19 -18.58 -1.04
CA GLU A 59 -2.21 -18.70 0.02
C GLU A 59 -3.48 -17.90 -0.33
N LEU A 60 -3.33 -16.70 -0.89
CA LEU A 60 -4.46 -15.89 -1.35
C LEU A 60 -5.20 -16.53 -2.53
N LEU A 61 -4.47 -17.06 -3.52
CA LEU A 61 -5.06 -17.73 -4.67
C LEU A 61 -5.81 -18.99 -4.24
N ALA A 62 -5.26 -19.78 -3.32
CA ALA A 62 -5.95 -20.96 -2.78
C ALA A 62 -7.27 -20.61 -2.08
N LEU A 63 -7.34 -19.47 -1.37
CA LEU A 63 -8.58 -18.98 -0.78
C LEU A 63 -9.60 -18.58 -1.86
N CYS A 64 -9.15 -17.95 -2.95
CA CYS A 64 -10.01 -17.62 -4.08
C CYS A 64 -10.54 -18.88 -4.79
N ASP A 65 -9.69 -19.88 -5.01
CA ASP A 65 -10.07 -21.15 -5.62
C ASP A 65 -11.08 -21.89 -4.75
N ALA A 66 -10.86 -21.96 -3.43
CA ALA A 66 -11.82 -22.55 -2.51
C ALA A 66 -13.17 -21.81 -2.51
N ALA A 67 -13.15 -20.47 -2.58
CA ALA A 67 -14.37 -19.68 -2.71
C ALA A 67 -15.09 -19.93 -4.06
N ALA A 68 -14.34 -20.09 -5.14
CA ALA A 68 -14.88 -20.42 -6.45
C ALA A 68 -15.47 -21.84 -6.49
N GLU A 69 -14.83 -22.81 -5.84
CA GLU A 69 -15.36 -24.18 -5.70
C GLU A 69 -16.63 -24.22 -4.83
N MET A 70 -16.71 -23.40 -3.79
CA MET A 70 -17.94 -23.25 -3.00
C MET A 70 -19.11 -22.68 -3.82
N TRP A 71 -18.82 -21.97 -4.90
CA TRP A 71 -19.82 -21.46 -5.83
C TRP A 71 -20.11 -22.54 -6.88
N GLU A 72 -20.87 -23.54 -6.46
CA GLU A 72 -21.21 -24.69 -7.30
C GLU A 72 -22.19 -24.27 -8.41
N GLY A 73 -21.70 -24.10 -9.65
CA GLY A 73 -22.51 -23.96 -10.86
C GLY A 73 -22.13 -22.82 -11.81
N THR A 74 -22.62 -22.88 -13.05
CA THR A 74 -22.57 -21.74 -13.99
C THR A 74 -23.60 -20.70 -13.57
N PHE A 75 -23.13 -19.61 -12.95
CA PHE A 75 -23.95 -18.43 -12.65
C PHE A 75 -24.20 -17.63 -13.93
N ASP A 76 -25.37 -17.82 -14.55
CA ASP A 76 -25.82 -16.96 -15.66
C ASP A 76 -26.53 -15.73 -15.09
N ALA A 77 -25.73 -14.71 -14.80
CA ALA A 77 -26.22 -13.42 -14.31
C ALA A 77 -27.34 -12.83 -15.20
N ALA A 78 -27.34 -13.11 -16.51
CA ALA A 78 -28.34 -12.60 -17.42
C ALA A 78 -29.68 -13.36 -17.32
N GLU A 79 -29.65 -14.65 -17.00
CA GLU A 79 -30.86 -15.42 -16.67
C GLU A 79 -31.44 -14.98 -15.32
N GLU A 80 -30.60 -14.78 -14.32
CA GLU A 80 -31.05 -14.37 -12.97
C GLU A 80 -31.70 -12.98 -12.98
N ILE A 81 -31.12 -12.04 -13.72
CA ILE A 81 -31.72 -10.72 -13.93
C ILE A 81 -33.06 -10.83 -14.68
N ARG A 82 -33.20 -11.77 -15.62
CA ARG A 82 -34.47 -12.00 -16.34
C ARG A 82 -35.54 -12.54 -15.39
N LEU A 83 -35.20 -13.50 -14.54
CA LEU A 83 -36.12 -14.04 -13.51
C LEU A 83 -36.55 -12.96 -12.52
N MET A 84 -35.61 -12.17 -11.98
CA MET A 84 -35.95 -11.06 -11.07
C MET A 84 -36.89 -10.03 -11.71
N ARG A 85 -36.71 -9.73 -13.01
CA ARG A 85 -37.59 -8.82 -13.74
C ARG A 85 -38.97 -9.44 -13.95
N TRP A 86 -39.03 -10.73 -14.26
CA TRP A 86 -40.30 -11.46 -14.40
C TRP A 86 -41.10 -11.45 -13.09
N ASP A 87 -40.47 -11.83 -11.97
CA ASP A 87 -41.12 -11.85 -10.64
C ASP A 87 -41.66 -10.47 -10.26
N ARG A 88 -40.88 -9.41 -10.52
CA ARG A 88 -41.32 -8.04 -10.29
C ARG A 88 -42.51 -7.68 -11.18
N ASP A 89 -42.46 -8.05 -12.45
CA ASP A 89 -43.51 -7.72 -13.41
C ASP A 89 -44.81 -8.49 -13.08
N GLU A 90 -44.74 -9.72 -12.55
CA GLU A 90 -45.91 -10.44 -12.00
C GLU A 90 -46.47 -9.80 -10.72
N GLN A 91 -45.62 -9.22 -9.87
CA GLN A 91 -46.10 -8.51 -8.68
C GLN A 91 -46.78 -7.18 -9.03
N ILE A 92 -46.31 -6.49 -10.08
CA ILE A 92 -46.85 -5.21 -10.53
C ILE A 92 -48.09 -5.40 -11.41
N TRP A 93 -48.07 -6.40 -12.27
CA TRP A 93 -49.15 -6.75 -13.17
C TRP A 93 -49.40 -8.25 -13.13
N PRO A 94 -50.03 -8.76 -12.06
CA PRO A 94 -50.35 -10.17 -11.96
C PRO A 94 -51.21 -10.53 -13.17
N SER A 95 -50.68 -11.42 -14.00
CA SER A 95 -51.35 -11.88 -15.21
C SER A 95 -52.76 -12.30 -14.85
N LYS A 96 -53.76 -11.56 -15.38
CA LYS A 96 -55.18 -11.87 -15.22
C LYS A 96 -55.40 -13.34 -15.63
N SER A 97 -56.07 -14.12 -14.76
CA SER A 97 -56.77 -15.34 -15.19
C SER A 97 -57.68 -15.09 -16.38
#